data_AF-A0A925P837-F1
#
_entry.id   AF-A0A925P837-F1
#
_cell.length_a   1.000
_cell.length_b   1.000
_cell.length_c   1.000
_cell.angle_alpha   90.00
_cell.angle_beta   90.00
_cell.angle_gamma   90.00
#
_symmetry.space_group_name_H-M   'P 1'
#
loop_
_entity.id
_entity.type
_entity.pdbx_description
1 polymer ?
#
loop_
_entity_poly.entity_id
_entity_poly.type
_entity_poly.pdbx_seq_one_letter_code
_entity_poly.pdbx_strand_id
1 'polypeptide(L)' 'MAGLTARELQIFQRIGEGRGTSEIATELGLSVKTVSAHRENLKMKLGAPNASDLIRQAVAWVLARGAAG' A
#
# COMPACT_ATOMS: atom_id res chain seq x y z
N MET A 1 -0.79 -11.86 5.49
CA MET A 1 -0.28 -11.23 4.25
C MET A 1 0.82 -12.07 3.59
N ALA A 2 0.65 -13.40 3.52
CA ALA A 2 1.58 -14.27 2.80
C ALA A 2 1.26 -14.17 1.30
N GLY A 3 2.07 -13.43 0.54
CA GLY A 3 1.87 -13.25 -0.92
C GLY A 3 2.16 -11.85 -1.45
N LEU A 4 2.38 -10.88 -0.56
CA LEU A 4 2.90 -9.56 -0.95
C LEU A 4 4.41 -9.61 -1.05
N THR A 5 4.93 -9.14 -2.18
CA THR A 5 6.36 -8.88 -2.33
C THR A 5 6.78 -7.71 -1.43
N ALA A 6 8.08 -7.61 -1.13
CA ALA A 6 8.62 -6.50 -0.34
C ALA A 6 8.21 -5.13 -0.92
N ARG A 7 8.16 -5.01 -2.25
CA ARG A 7 7.78 -3.78 -2.94
C ARG A 7 6.30 -3.43 -2.77
N GLU A 8 5.43 -4.42 -2.91
CA GLU A 8 3.99 -4.25 -2.66
C GLU A 8 3.74 -3.89 -1.19
N LEU A 9 4.47 -4.50 -0.27
CA LEU A 9 4.38 -4.19 1.16
C LEU A 9 4.84 -2.75 1.47
N GLN A 10 5.93 -2.28 0.85
CA GLN A 10 6.39 -0.90 0.98
C GLN A 10 5.34 0.11 0.50
N ILE A 11 4.75 -0.14 -0.67
CA ILE A 11 3.68 0.70 -1.22
C ILE A 11 2.47 0.68 -0.29
N PHE A 12 2.06 -0.52 0.15
CA PHE A 12 0.92 -0.69 1.06
C PHE A 12 1.14 0.01 2.40
N GLN A 13 2.33 -0.09 2.98
CA GLN A 13 2.70 0.63 4.20
C GLN A 13 2.54 2.14 4.03
N ARG A 14 3.12 2.69 2.96
CA ARG A 14 3.07 4.14 2.70
C ARG A 14 1.65 4.66 2.49
N ILE A 15 0.80 3.87 1.84
CA ILE A 15 -0.64 4.18 1.72
C ILE A 15 -1.28 4.28 3.11
N GLY A 16 -0.96 3.36 4.01
CA GLY A 16 -1.47 3.37 5.39
C GLY A 16 -0.94 4.54 6.23
N GLU A 17 0.26 5.02 5.92
CA GLU A 17 0.84 6.25 6.49
C GLU A 17 0.22 7.53 5.93
N GLY A 18 -0.75 7.43 5.01
CA GLY A 18 -1.43 8.58 4.41
C GLY A 18 -0.71 9.19 3.20
N ARG A 19 0.31 8.51 2.65
CA ARG A 19 1.08 9.00 1.51
C ARG A 19 0.28 8.91 0.21
N GLY A 20 0.32 9.98 -0.59
CA GLY A 20 -0.29 10.03 -1.92
C GLY A 20 0.49 9.20 -2.94
N THR A 21 -0.18 8.74 -4.00
CA THR A 21 0.42 7.88 -5.05
C THR A 21 1.68 8.48 -5.67
N SER A 22 1.69 9.80 -5.89
CA SER A 22 2.85 10.54 -6.43
C SER A 22 3.99 10.60 -5.44
N GLU A 23 3.70 10.77 -4.15
CA GLU A 23 4.70 10.84 -3.10
C GLU A 23 5.37 9.48 -2.89
N ILE A 24 4.58 8.41 -2.89
CA ILE A 24 5.07 7.03 -2.86
C ILE A 24 5.97 6.74 -4.06
N ALA A 25 5.58 7.23 -5.25
CA ALA A 25 6.35 7.07 -6.47
C ALA A 25 7.72 7.74 -6.31
N THR A 26 7.77 8.98 -5.84
CA THR A 26 9.02 9.70 -5.56
C THR A 26 9.87 9.02 -4.49
N GLU A 27 9.28 8.64 -3.35
CA GLU A 27 10.00 7.98 -2.25
C GLU A 27 10.60 6.63 -2.64
N LEU A 28 9.91 5.87 -3.47
CA LEU A 28 10.38 4.57 -3.92
C LEU A 28 11.22 4.65 -5.20
N GLY A 29 11.35 5.82 -5.84
CA GLY A 29 12.00 5.95 -7.15
C GLY A 29 11.26 5.19 -8.25
N LEU A 30 9.93 5.14 -8.18
CA LEU A 30 9.05 4.52 -9.16
C LEU A 30 8.26 5.57 -9.94
N SER A 31 7.74 5.20 -11.10
CA SER A 31 6.74 6.03 -11.80
C SER A 31 5.37 5.89 -11.14
N VAL A 32 4.57 6.96 -11.15
CA VAL A 32 3.18 6.94 -10.65
C VAL A 32 2.36 5.81 -11.29
N LYS A 33 2.58 5.55 -12.58
CA LYS A 33 1.97 4.43 -13.32
C LYS A 33 2.30 3.07 -12.70
N THR A 34 3.55 2.87 -12.28
CA THR A 34 4.02 1.64 -11.62
C THR A 34 3.36 1.48 -10.26
N VAL A 35 3.27 2.56 -9.47
CA VAL A 35 2.57 2.54 -8.17
C VAL A 35 1.09 2.21 -8.36
N SER A 36 0.43 2.77 -9.38
CA SER A 36 -0.95 2.44 -9.73
C SER A 36 -1.11 0.95 -10.06
N ALA A 37 -0.24 0.37 -10.90
CA ALA A 37 -0.27 -1.05 -11.22
C ALA A 37 -0.07 -1.94 -9.97
N HIS A 38 0.84 -1.56 -9.08
CA HIS A 38 1.02 -2.25 -7.80
C HIS A 38 -0.23 -2.14 -6.91
N ARG A 39 -0.91 -0.99 -6.88
CA ARG A 39 -2.17 -0.82 -6.13
C ARG A 39 -3.27 -1.72 -6.66
N GLU A 40 -3.34 -1.94 -7.97
CA GLU A 40 -4.30 -2.87 -8.57
C GLU A 40 -3.99 -4.33 -8.19
N ASN A 41 -2.72 -4.72 -8.26
CA ASN A 41 -2.30 -6.04 -7.79
C ASN A 41 -2.56 -6.23 -6.29
N LEU A 42 -2.29 -5.21 -5.48
CA LEU A 42 -2.61 -5.18 -4.05
C LEU A 42 -4.11 -5.37 -3.81
N LYS A 43 -4.98 -4.65 -4.55
CA LYS A 43 -6.43 -4.81 -4.45
C LYS A 43 -6.86 -6.23 -4.75
N MET A 44 -6.37 -6.82 -5.83
CA MET A 44 -6.69 -8.21 -6.19
C MET A 44 -6.21 -9.19 -5.13
N LYS A 45 -4.97 -9.04 -4.63
CA LYS A 45 -4.39 -9.92 -3.61
C LYS A 45 -5.05 -9.79 -2.23
N LEU A 46 -5.47 -8.59 -1.86
CA LEU A 46 -6.08 -8.28 -0.57
C LEU A 46 -7.62 -8.37 -0.60
N GLY A 47 -8.21 -8.63 -1.78
CA GLY A 47 -9.65 -8.62 -1.96
C GLY A 47 -10.29 -7.25 -1.70
N ALA A 48 -9.55 -6.15 -1.90
CA ALA A 48 -10.07 -4.80 -1.68
C ALA A 48 -10.86 -4.34 -2.92
N PRO A 49 -12.19 -4.16 -2.83
CA PRO A 49 -13.04 -3.84 -3.98
C PRO A 49 -12.81 -2.41 -4.52
N ASN A 50 -12.29 -1.51 -3.70
CA ASN A 50 -12.07 -0.12 -4.07
C ASN A 50 -10.84 0.47 -3.38
N ALA A 51 -10.43 1.67 -3.81
CA ALA A 51 -9.25 2.35 -3.28
C ALA A 51 -9.40 2.70 -1.80
N SER A 52 -10.60 3.06 -1.35
CA SER A 52 -10.89 3.40 0.05
C SER A 52 -10.74 2.18 0.96
N ASP A 53 -11.19 1.01 0.53
CA ASP A 53 -11.02 -0.24 1.26
C ASP A 53 -9.54 -0.61 1.37
N LEU A 54 -8.78 -0.48 0.28
CA LEU A 54 -7.33 -0.67 0.29
C LEU A 54 -6.65 0.27 1.30
N ILE A 55 -7.04 1.55 1.32
CA ILE A 55 -6.52 2.53 2.28
C ILE A 55 -6.88 2.12 3.70
N ARG A 56 -8.14 1.74 3.96
CA ARG A 56 -8.59 1.30 5.29
C ARG A 56 -7.80 0.10 5.80
N GLN A 57 -7.58 -0.90 4.94
CA GLN A 57 -6.75 -2.05 5.28
C GLN A 57 -5.29 -1.66 5.54
N ALA A 58 -4.74 -0.74 4.74
CA ALA A 58 -3.38 -0.24 4.91
C ALA A 58 -3.21 0.52 6.23
N VAL A 59 -4.14 1.41 6.56
CA VAL A 59 -4.16 2.15 7.83
C VAL A 59 -4.26 1.18 9.00
N ALA A 60 -5.19 0.22 8.95
CA ALA A 60 -5.33 -0.80 10.00
C ALA A 60 -4.04 -1.60 10.20
N TRP A 61 -3.34 -1.94 9.13
CA TRP A 61 -2.08 -2.67 9.19
C TRP A 61 -0.92 -1.83 9.76
N VAL A 62 -0.82 -0.55 9.38
CA VAL A 62 0.19 0.37 9.94
C VAL A 62 -0.06 0.57 11.43
N LEU A 63 -1.31 0.78 11.84
CA LEU A 63 -1.67 0.89 13.25
C LEU A 63 -1.33 -0.37 14.04
N ALA A 64 -1.64 -1.55 13.48
CA ALA A 64 -1.30 -2.83 14.11
C ALA A 64 0.21 -3.06 14.24
N ARG A 65 1.02 -2.55 13.31
CA ARG A 65 2.50 -2.58 13.41
C ARG A 65 3.07 -1.52 14.34
N GLY A 66 2.45 -0.34 14.41
CA GLY A 66 2.87 0.76 15.29
C GLY A 66 2.60 0.48 16.77
N ALA A 67 1.61 -0.35 17.09
CA ALA A 67 1.31 -0.78 18.46
C ALA A 67 2.30 -1.82 19.02
N ALA A 68 3.27 -2.28 18.23
CA ALA A 68 4.33 -3.21 18.65
C ALA A 68 5.65 -2.51 19.04
N GLY A 69 5.61 -1.19 19.25
CA GLY A 69 6.74 -0.37 19.70
C GLY A 69 6.66 -0.02 21.18
#